data_AF-A0A382PWH5-F1
#
_entry.id   AF-A0A382PWH5-F1
#
_cell.length_a   1.000
_cell.length_b   1.000
_cell.length_c   1.000
_cell.angle_alpha   90.00
_cell.angle_beta   90.00
_cell.angle_gamma   90.00
#
_symmetry.space_group_name_H-M   'P 1'
#
loop_
_entity.id
_entity.type
_entity.pdbx_description
1 polymer ?
#
loop_
_entity_poly.entity_id
_entity_poly.type
_entity_poly.pdbx_seq_one_letter_code
_entity_poly.pdbx_strand_id
1 'polypeptide(L)'
;VNPHLSMRSGNPALSAKTFKNAIGTGTEKMTIGGTVNKTAMSLLLLMATASYTWTNPSPALMMFGLFGGLIMAIITIFKKTWAPYTVSGYALLKGLALGGISRFFEMQYPGIVSQAVFLTFGILAALLLAYKSG
;
A
#
# COMPACT_ATOMS: atom_id res chain seq x y z
N VAL A 1 50.83 0.74 -27.03
CA VAL A 1 49.42 1.20 -26.97
C VAL A 1 48.72 0.38 -25.89
N ASN A 2 48.32 1.02 -24.78
CA ASN A 2 47.91 0.35 -23.54
C ASN A 2 46.49 -0.24 -23.66
N PRO A 3 46.25 -1.54 -23.39
CA PRO A 3 44.98 -2.20 -23.69
C PRO A 3 43.86 -1.98 -22.65
N HIS A 4 44.01 -1.05 -21.71
CA HIS A 4 43.18 -1.03 -20.49
C HIS A 4 41.85 -0.26 -20.56
N LEU A 5 41.40 0.23 -21.74
CA LEU A 5 40.25 1.15 -21.84
C LEU A 5 38.98 0.62 -22.55
N SER A 6 38.88 -0.67 -22.91
CA SER A 6 37.77 -1.14 -23.76
C SER A 6 36.51 -1.65 -23.02
N MET A 7 36.47 -1.69 -21.68
CA MET A 7 35.32 -2.22 -20.95
C MET A 7 34.52 -1.14 -20.20
N ARG A 8 34.13 -0.07 -20.90
CA ARG A 8 32.99 0.75 -20.47
C ARG A 8 31.77 0.30 -21.25
N SER A 9 30.94 -0.53 -20.62
CA SER A 9 29.62 -0.88 -21.15
C SER A 9 28.87 0.40 -21.47
N GLY A 10 28.49 0.61 -22.74
CA GLY A 10 27.67 1.74 -23.18
C GLY A 10 26.22 1.66 -22.67
N ASN A 11 25.90 0.65 -21.86
CA ASN A 11 24.58 0.46 -21.27
C ASN A 11 24.41 1.40 -20.06
N PRO A 12 23.47 2.37 -20.13
CA PRO A 12 23.20 3.30 -19.02
C PRO A 12 22.83 2.58 -17.72
N ALA A 13 22.27 1.37 -17.80
CA ALA A 13 21.95 0.53 -16.65
C ALA A 13 23.20 -0.02 -15.93
N LEU A 14 24.31 -0.20 -16.63
CA LEU A 14 25.57 -0.76 -16.11
C LEU A 14 26.67 0.30 -15.96
N SER A 15 26.30 1.58 -15.86
CA SER A 15 27.25 2.66 -15.65
C SER A 15 27.75 2.69 -14.20
N ALA A 16 29.01 3.08 -14.00
CA ALA A 16 29.57 3.26 -12.66
C ALA A 16 28.77 4.25 -11.79
N LYS A 17 28.01 5.18 -12.41
CA LYS A 17 27.10 6.12 -11.72
C LYS A 17 25.90 5.40 -11.09
N THR A 18 25.35 4.39 -11.77
CA THR A 18 24.27 3.52 -11.26
C THR A 18 24.75 2.71 -10.05
N PHE A 19 25.97 2.15 -10.13
CA PHE A 19 26.59 1.44 -9.01
C PHE A 19 26.99 2.36 -7.85
N LYS A 20 27.46 3.58 -8.13
CA LYS A 20 27.76 4.57 -7.08
C LYS A 20 26.51 5.03 -6.35
N ASN A 21 25.37 5.17 -7.05
CA ASN A 21 24.07 5.42 -6.43
C ASN A 21 23.52 4.17 -5.69
N ALA A 22 23.83 2.96 -6.14
CA ALA A 22 23.46 1.72 -5.45
C ALA A 22 24.25 1.51 -4.15
N ILE A 23 25.49 2.00 -4.09
CA ILE A 23 26.40 1.86 -2.94
C ILE A 23 26.36 3.10 -2.03
N GLY A 24 26.00 4.27 -2.56
CA GLY A 24 25.99 5.55 -1.86
C GLY A 24 24.59 6.09 -1.63
N THR A 25 23.98 5.73 -0.50
CA THR A 25 23.31 6.59 0.50
C THR A 25 22.78 5.66 1.60
N GLY A 26 23.27 5.83 2.82
CA GLY A 26 23.06 4.90 3.93
C GLY A 26 21.60 4.69 4.36
N THR A 27 21.36 3.45 4.78
CA THR A 27 20.90 3.07 6.14
C THR A 27 19.55 2.35 6.27
N GLU A 28 18.70 2.26 5.25
CA GLU A 28 17.45 1.49 5.40
C GLU A 28 17.24 0.55 4.21
N LYS A 29 17.90 -0.61 4.23
CA LYS A 29 17.54 -1.70 3.30
C LYS A 29 16.11 -2.14 3.65
N MET A 30 15.24 -2.26 2.65
CA MET A 30 13.86 -2.74 2.85
C MET A 30 13.90 -4.15 3.44
N THR A 31 13.56 -4.29 4.73
CA THR A 31 13.46 -5.59 5.38
C THR A 31 12.05 -6.13 5.22
N ILE A 32 11.90 -7.45 5.15
CA ILE A 32 10.59 -8.10 5.16
C ILE A 32 9.83 -7.69 6.43
N GLY A 33 10.50 -7.68 7.59
CA GLY A 33 9.91 -7.25 8.86
C GLY A 33 9.42 -5.79 8.86
N GLY A 34 10.23 -4.87 8.33
CA GLY A 34 9.85 -3.46 8.21
C GLY A 34 8.67 -3.24 7.25
N THR A 35 8.60 -4.03 6.18
CA THR A 35 7.48 -4.00 5.22
C THR A 35 6.20 -4.51 5.88
N VAL A 36 6.26 -5.68 6.53
CA VAL A 36 5.13 -6.28 7.25
C VAL A 36 4.60 -5.33 8.32
N ASN A 37 5.47 -4.71 9.11
CA ASN A 37 5.05 -3.78 10.15
C ASN A 37 4.37 -2.53 9.59
N LYS A 38 4.91 -1.95 8.50
CA LYS A 38 4.31 -0.77 7.85
C LYS A 38 2.95 -1.10 7.22
N THR A 39 2.80 -2.27 6.59
CA THR A 39 1.51 -2.69 6.03
C THR A 39 0.51 -3.00 7.13
N ALA A 40 0.92 -3.64 8.22
CA ALA A 40 0.07 -3.92 9.38
C ALA A 40 -0.43 -2.62 10.03
N MET A 41 0.45 -1.63 10.25
CA MET A 41 0.08 -0.34 10.79
C MET A 41 -0.90 0.42 9.88
N SER A 42 -0.66 0.38 8.57
CA SER A 42 -1.55 1.00 7.58
C SER A 42 -2.92 0.32 7.55
N LEU A 43 -2.96 -1.02 7.64
CA LEU A 43 -4.20 -1.79 7.70
C LEU A 43 -4.99 -1.46 8.97
N LEU A 44 -4.33 -1.34 10.12
CA LEU A 44 -4.96 -0.97 11.39
C LEU A 44 -5.61 0.42 11.30
N LEU A 45 -4.89 1.43 10.78
CA LEU A 45 -5.42 2.78 10.57
C LEU A 45 -6.66 2.79 9.66
N LEU A 46 -6.61 2.00 8.58
CA LEU A 46 -7.72 1.82 7.66
C LEU A 46 -8.93 1.18 8.35
N MET A 47 -8.72 0.11 9.13
CA MET A 47 -9.80 -0.57 9.86
C MET A 47 -10.43 0.35 10.92
N ALA A 48 -9.63 1.13 11.65
CA ALA A 48 -10.13 2.07 12.65
C ALA A 48 -11.07 3.12 12.03
N THR A 49 -10.69 3.68 10.87
CA THR A 49 -11.51 4.66 10.15
C THR A 49 -12.71 4.04 9.43
N ALA A 50 -12.59 2.80 8.94
CA ALA A 50 -13.72 2.05 8.41
C ALA A 50 -14.78 1.78 9.47
N SER A 51 -14.38 1.35 10.68
CA SER A 51 -15.28 1.16 11.82
C SER A 51 -15.95 2.45 12.26
N TYR A 52 -15.24 3.58 12.23
CA TYR A 52 -15.83 4.89 12.53
C TYR A 52 -16.96 5.26 11.55
N THR A 53 -16.71 5.06 10.24
CA THR A 53 -17.67 5.39 9.19
C THR A 53 -18.84 4.40 9.15
N TRP A 54 -18.64 3.18 9.64
CA TRP A 54 -19.70 2.19 9.79
C TRP A 54 -20.81 2.66 10.74
N THR A 55 -20.43 3.31 11.84
CA THR A 55 -21.37 3.85 12.84
C THR A 55 -22.01 5.16 12.39
N ASN A 56 -21.27 6.01 11.66
CA ASN A 56 -21.76 7.28 11.14
C ASN A 56 -21.65 7.33 9.60
N PRO A 57 -22.53 6.62 8.86
CA PRO A 57 -22.51 6.64 7.42
C PRO A 57 -23.01 7.99 6.91
N SER A 58 -22.09 8.86 6.51
CA SER A 58 -22.42 10.09 5.79
C SER A 58 -21.89 10.04 4.35
N PRO A 59 -22.72 10.39 3.34
CA PRO A 59 -22.27 10.46 1.95
C PRO A 59 -21.12 11.46 1.76
N ALA A 60 -21.09 12.53 2.56
CA ALA A 60 -20.01 13.53 2.55
C ALA A 60 -18.66 12.94 2.98
N LEU A 61 -18.62 12.16 4.08
CA LEU A 61 -17.39 11.48 4.53
C LEU A 61 -16.91 10.44 3.51
N MET A 62 -17.83 9.73 2.86
CA MET A 62 -17.50 8.76 1.81
C MET A 62 -16.86 9.44 0.60
N MET A 63 -17.47 10.52 0.10
CA MET A 63 -16.97 11.28 -1.03
C MET A 63 -15.61 11.94 -0.70
N PHE A 64 -15.48 12.47 0.51
CA PHE A 64 -14.24 13.03 1.02
C PHE A 64 -13.12 11.98 1.12
N GLY A 65 -13.41 10.79 1.62
CA GLY A 65 -12.45 9.67 1.67
C GLY A 65 -12.03 9.19 0.27
N LEU A 66 -12.96 9.13 -0.68
CA LEU A 66 -12.70 8.73 -2.07
C LEU A 66 -11.79 9.73 -2.78
N PHE A 67 -12.17 11.01 -2.82
CA PHE A 67 -11.39 12.05 -3.49
C PHE A 67 -10.11 12.38 -2.72
N GLY A 68 -10.17 12.48 -1.40
CA GLY A 68 -8.99 12.71 -0.56
C GLY A 68 -7.96 11.59 -0.69
N GLY A 69 -8.41 10.33 -0.68
CA GLY A 69 -7.54 9.18 -0.93
C GLY A 69 -6.93 9.20 -2.33
N LEU A 70 -7.71 9.53 -3.36
CA LEU A 70 -7.22 9.62 -4.73
C LEU A 70 -6.17 10.73 -4.89
N ILE A 71 -6.41 11.91 -4.32
CA ILE A 71 -5.46 13.03 -4.32
C ILE A 71 -4.16 12.63 -3.61
N MET A 72 -4.27 12.00 -2.43
CA MET A 72 -3.08 11.53 -1.69
C MET A 72 -2.29 10.46 -2.45
N ALA A 73 -2.96 9.58 -3.19
CA ALA A 73 -2.29 8.61 -4.05
C ALA A 73 -1.52 9.32 -5.18
N ILE A 74 -2.14 10.29 -5.85
CA ILE A 74 -1.49 11.07 -6.91
C ILE A 74 -0.27 11.82 -6.36
N ILE A 75 -0.40 12.49 -5.21
CA ILE A 75 0.71 13.19 -4.56
C ILE A 75 1.86 12.22 -4.24
N THR A 76 1.55 11.02 -3.76
CA THR A 76 2.55 10.00 -3.42
C THR A 76 3.32 9.51 -4.64
N ILE A 77 2.66 9.40 -5.80
CA ILE A 77 3.30 9.00 -7.07
C ILE A 77 4.34 10.05 -7.50
N PHE A 78 4.01 11.33 -7.42
CA PHE A 78 4.91 12.42 -7.80
C PHE A 78 5.99 12.72 -6.74
N LYS A 79 5.69 12.59 -5.45
CA LYS A 79 6.63 12.84 -4.34
C LYS A 79 6.83 11.61 -3.45
N LYS A 80 7.53 10.61 -3.98
CA LYS A 80 7.84 9.34 -3.30
C LYS A 80 8.65 9.50 -2.00
N THR A 81 9.39 10.59 -1.83
CA THR A 81 10.15 10.86 -0.59
C THR A 81 9.26 11.17 0.61
N TRP A 82 8.01 11.57 0.40
CA TRP A 82 7.03 11.88 1.44
C TRP A 82 6.11 10.68 1.74
N ALA A 83 6.36 9.53 1.09
CA ALA A 83 5.58 8.30 1.22
C ALA A 83 5.32 7.86 2.67
N PRO A 84 6.25 7.97 3.64
CA PRO A 84 5.98 7.54 5.01
C PRO A 84 4.78 8.25 5.66
N TYR A 85 4.60 9.53 5.36
CA TYR A 85 3.52 10.34 5.93
C TYR A 85 2.25 10.26 5.08
N THR A 86 2.40 10.28 3.75
CA THR A 86 1.25 10.25 2.84
C THR A 86 0.55 8.90 2.87
N VAL A 87 1.26 7.80 3.15
CA VAL A 87 0.66 6.46 3.28
C VAL A 87 -0.28 6.38 4.48
N SER A 88 0.10 6.92 5.64
CA SER A 88 -0.78 6.93 6.82
C SER A 88 -2.03 7.79 6.57
N GLY A 89 -1.88 8.97 5.98
CA GLY A 89 -3.01 9.82 5.60
C GLY A 89 -3.91 9.17 4.54
N TYR A 90 -3.31 8.51 3.55
CA TYR A 90 -4.03 7.75 2.54
C TYR A 90 -4.83 6.59 3.14
N ALA A 91 -4.24 5.83 4.08
CA ALA A 91 -4.90 4.71 4.75
C ALA A 91 -6.15 5.16 5.52
N LEU A 92 -6.07 6.29 6.23
CA LEU A 92 -7.21 6.89 6.93
C LEU A 92 -8.34 7.29 5.95
N LEU A 93 -8.00 8.04 4.90
CA LEU A 93 -8.99 8.52 3.92
C LEU A 93 -9.64 7.36 3.15
N LYS A 94 -8.86 6.36 2.75
CA LYS A 94 -9.38 5.15 2.12
C LYS A 94 -10.24 4.31 3.06
N GLY A 95 -9.89 4.22 4.34
CA GLY A 95 -10.70 3.53 5.33
C GLY A 95 -12.06 4.18 5.54
N LEU A 96 -12.11 5.52 5.58
CA LEU A 96 -13.39 6.27 5.61
C LEU A 96 -14.26 5.95 4.39
N ALA A 97 -13.67 6.01 3.20
CA ALA A 97 -14.39 5.70 1.96
C ALA A 97 -14.90 4.25 1.93
N LEU A 98 -14.03 3.29 2.27
CA LEU A 98 -14.37 1.87 2.28
C LEU A 98 -15.44 1.56 3.33
N GLY A 99 -15.36 2.10 4.54
CA GLY A 99 -16.37 1.89 5.58
C GLY A 99 -17.75 2.40 5.18
N GLY A 100 -17.82 3.58 4.55
CA GLY A 100 -19.07 4.13 4.01
C GLY A 100 -19.66 3.28 2.89
N ILE A 101 -18.84 2.85 1.93
CA ILE A 101 -19.26 1.96 0.84
C ILE A 101 -19.75 0.62 1.39
N SER A 102 -19.00 0.03 2.31
CA SER A 102 -19.38 -1.24 2.94
C SER A 102 -20.71 -1.12 3.66
N ARG A 103 -20.94 -0.05 4.44
CA ARG A 103 -22.23 0.17 5.10
C ARG A 103 -23.38 0.39 4.11
N PHE A 104 -23.13 1.07 3.00
CA PHE A 104 -24.12 1.24 1.93
C PHE A 104 -24.55 -0.11 1.33
N PHE A 105 -23.60 -0.99 1.00
CA PHE A 105 -23.91 -2.33 0.51
C PHE A 105 -24.55 -3.22 1.57
N GLU A 106 -24.16 -3.08 2.83
CA GLU A 106 -24.75 -3.83 3.95
C GLU A 106 -26.24 -3.52 4.14
N MET A 107 -26.67 -2.27 3.89
CA MET A 107 -28.09 -1.90 3.96
C MET A 107 -28.92 -2.56 2.84
N GLN A 108 -28.32 -2.78 1.67
CA GLN A 108 -29.01 -3.41 0.54
C GLN A 108 -28.92 -4.94 0.58
N TYR A 109 -27.81 -5.48 1.09
CA TYR A 109 -27.52 -6.91 1.21
C TYR A 109 -26.92 -7.21 2.59
N PRO A 110 -27.75 -7.54 3.60
CA PRO A 110 -27.28 -7.81 4.95
C PRO A 110 -26.29 -8.97 4.99
N GLY A 111 -25.15 -8.78 5.66
CA GLY A 111 -24.09 -9.77 5.85
C GLY A 111 -23.09 -9.87 4.70
N ILE A 112 -23.27 -9.16 3.58
CA ILE A 112 -22.39 -9.27 2.41
C ILE A 112 -20.96 -8.81 2.71
N VAL A 113 -20.81 -7.79 3.57
CA VAL A 113 -19.50 -7.25 3.93
C VAL A 113 -18.70 -8.29 4.71
N SER A 114 -19.30 -8.88 5.74
CA SER A 114 -18.67 -9.91 6.56
C SER A 114 -18.28 -11.12 5.72
N GLN A 115 -19.17 -11.58 4.83
CA GLN A 115 -18.89 -12.69 3.91
C GLN A 115 -17.71 -12.39 2.97
N ALA A 116 -17.66 -11.19 2.37
CA ALA A 116 -16.58 -10.79 1.49
C ALA A 116 -15.22 -10.75 2.21
N VAL A 117 -15.21 -10.26 3.46
CA VAL A 117 -13.99 -10.24 4.28
C VAL A 117 -13.52 -11.66 4.60
N PHE A 118 -14.40 -12.54 5.07
CA PHE A 118 -14.05 -13.93 5.35
C PHE A 118 -13.57 -14.67 4.11
N LEU A 119 -14.17 -14.44 2.95
CA LEU A 119 -13.74 -15.04 1.70
C LEU A 119 -12.33 -14.57 1.31
N THR A 120 -12.03 -13.29 1.48
CA THR A 120 -10.70 -12.72 1.16
C THR A 120 -9.61 -13.35 2.02
N PHE A 121 -9.82 -13.42 3.34
CA PHE A 121 -8.88 -14.06 4.26
C PHE A 121 -8.82 -15.58 4.07
N GLY A 122 -9.96 -16.21 3.76
CA GLY A 122 -10.06 -17.64 3.47
C GLY A 122 -9.25 -18.04 2.24
N ILE A 123 -9.36 -17.28 1.14
CA ILE A 123 -8.58 -17.52 -0.08
C ILE A 123 -7.08 -17.34 0.19
N LEU A 124 -6.69 -16.28 0.93
CA LEU A 124 -5.29 -16.06 1.30
C LEU A 124 -4.74 -17.22 2.13
N ALA A 125 -5.49 -17.68 3.14
CA ALA A 125 -5.10 -18.80 3.99
C ALA A 125 -5.01 -20.11 3.18
N ALA A 126 -5.97 -20.37 2.30
CA ALA A 126 -5.98 -21.55 1.43
C ALA A 126 -4.76 -21.58 0.51
N LEU A 127 -4.43 -20.45 -0.13
CA LEU A 127 -3.23 -20.32 -0.97
C LEU A 127 -1.95 -20.55 -0.16
N LEU A 128 -1.83 -19.95 1.03
CA LEU A 128 -0.65 -20.11 1.88
C LEU A 128 -0.44 -21.59 2.28
N LEU A 129 -1.52 -22.28 2.68
CA LEU A 129 -1.46 -23.71 3.00
C LEU A 129 -1.07 -24.55 1.78
N ALA A 130 -1.68 -24.29 0.62
CA ALA A 130 -1.35 -24.98 -0.63
C ALA A 130 0.13 -24.81 -1.02
N TYR A 131 0.65 -23.58 -0.95
CA TYR A 131 2.06 -23.28 -1.21
C TYR A 131 3.03 -23.89 -0.18
N LYS A 132 2.58 -24.18 1.04
CA LYS A 132 3.40 -24.83 2.07
C LYS A 132 3.34 -26.36 1.99
N SER A 133 2.26 -26.92 1.44
CA SER A 133 2.05 -28.38 1.36
C SER A 133 2.68 -29.06 0.15
N GLY A 134 3.03 -28.28 -0.89
CA GLY A 134 3.81 -28.73 -2.05
C GLY A 134 5.26 -28.26 -1.95
#